data_AF-A0AA38K0T2-F1
#
_entry.id   AF-A0AA38K0T2-F1
#
_cell.length_a   1.000
_cell.length_b   1.000
_cell.length_c   1.000
_cell.angle_alpha   90.00
_cell.angle_beta   90.00
_cell.angle_gamma   90.00
#
_symmetry.space_group_name_H-M   'P 1'
#
loop_
_entity.id
_entity.type
_entity.pdbx_description
1 polymer ?
#
loop_
_entity_poly.entity_id
_entity_poly.type
_entity_poly.pdbx_seq_one_letter_code
_entity_poly.pdbx_strand_id
1 'polypeptide(L)'
;MLNSGASPPSSLSRSTSPSRAMNGLSLVETRSSSDSERSNPASPIHVNGNEQTKPDEPLDPIERLQRELQRTREEKEALGTQYRNLLAKLTQMRTTLGNKLKQDAEELDRREQLVQHLTAQNDDLNSTVETLKEELIAASEESARTVVELDNMRNRAFQETAQESLLRERELRETQTELERCRLERDEWERVALQERVYSEDARSSVESMDRNLELEREKRARETAELALERERGDNLQSVLQDFQAAKEHELRQAVKDYESQLLQVTQSLAEYKHRALTAETSLEESQTNNSRTQELEREVKEKTVLVNKLRHEAVIINEHLMEALRRLRKNSSDTNVDRRLVTNVLLSFLTTPRADPKRFEMLTLLSSILSWSDIEREKAGLQRSHQPTVTSPSSSFWRRTSTSDGPGKGADLQKTDETESFSRLWVEFLLTEAAAGESHSAATSPTRTNNSLPGSPTLNGFPSSSMLSPPTHGSQRRLSSFGSAAMASSPNLSLANMSPSRKGKERVISESDT
;
A
#
# COMPACT_ATOMS: atom_id res chain seq x y z
N MET A 1 61.87 -7.85 -5.32
CA MET A 1 63.11 -7.65 -4.54
C MET A 1 63.15 -8.69 -3.43
N LEU A 2 64.26 -9.42 -3.29
CA LEU A 2 64.91 -9.76 -2.01
C LEU A 2 66.30 -10.33 -2.34
N ASN A 3 67.24 -10.22 -1.41
CA ASN A 3 68.67 -10.46 -1.62
C ASN A 3 69.25 -11.25 -0.41
N SER A 4 70.51 -11.68 -0.54
CA SER A 4 71.30 -12.51 0.40
C SER A 4 71.10 -14.03 0.23
N GLY A 5 72.15 -14.87 0.38
CA GLY A 5 73.58 -14.54 0.48
C GLY A 5 74.40 -15.54 1.31
N ALA A 6 75.69 -15.67 0.96
CA ALA A 6 76.78 -16.28 1.74
C ALA A 6 76.74 -17.80 2.08
N SER A 7 77.34 -18.59 1.16
CA SER A 7 78.58 -19.37 1.34
C SER A 7 78.76 -20.48 2.42
N PRO A 8 79.63 -21.50 2.16
CA PRO A 8 79.83 -22.70 2.99
C PRO A 8 81.04 -22.59 3.95
N PRO A 9 81.41 -23.69 4.65
CA PRO A 9 82.81 -24.11 4.52
C PRO A 9 83.12 -25.63 4.51
N SER A 10 84.12 -25.99 3.69
CA SER A 10 85.27 -26.89 3.94
C SER A 10 85.12 -28.35 4.44
N SER A 11 85.85 -29.25 3.76
CA SER A 11 86.56 -30.38 4.37
C SER A 11 87.96 -30.51 3.75
N LEU A 12 89.03 -30.47 4.55
CA LEU A 12 90.43 -30.60 4.10
C LEU A 12 91.09 -31.86 4.67
N SER A 13 92.18 -32.27 4.02
CA SER A 13 92.98 -33.46 4.32
C SER A 13 93.68 -33.43 5.70
N ARG A 14 93.98 -34.62 6.26
CA ARG A 14 95.39 -35.03 6.52
C ARG A 14 95.57 -36.54 6.78
N SER A 15 96.79 -37.00 6.55
CA SER A 15 97.34 -38.33 6.86
C SER A 15 97.92 -38.44 8.28
N THR A 16 98.09 -39.67 8.82
CA THR A 16 99.40 -40.34 9.08
C THR A 16 99.28 -41.61 9.94
N SER A 17 100.06 -42.65 9.61
CA SER A 17 100.45 -43.76 10.51
C SER A 17 101.46 -43.28 11.60
N PRO A 18 101.78 -44.00 12.70
CA PRO A 18 102.55 -45.27 12.63
C PRO A 18 102.40 -46.27 13.82
N SER A 19 103.06 -47.44 13.72
CA SER A 19 103.69 -48.18 14.85
C SER A 19 104.60 -49.32 14.37
N ARG A 20 105.47 -49.89 15.22
CA ARG A 20 106.64 -50.72 14.82
C ARG A 20 107.12 -51.68 15.93
N ALA A 21 107.64 -52.85 15.53
CA ALA A 21 108.44 -53.84 16.30
C ALA A 21 107.66 -54.70 17.34
N MET A 22 108.15 -55.85 17.86
CA MET A 22 109.48 -56.51 17.84
C MET A 22 109.42 -58.04 17.64
N ASN A 23 110.55 -58.62 17.19
CA ASN A 23 111.17 -59.94 17.46
C ASN A 23 110.36 -61.25 17.68
N GLY A 24 110.87 -62.33 17.06
CA GLY A 24 110.68 -63.75 17.43
C GLY A 24 111.55 -64.65 16.55
N LEU A 25 112.25 -65.65 17.12
CA LEU A 25 113.22 -66.51 16.41
C LEU A 25 113.07 -67.99 16.78
N SER A 26 113.75 -68.85 16.01
CA SER A 26 113.83 -70.33 16.12
C SER A 26 112.61 -71.10 15.57
N LEU A 27 112.71 -72.36 15.15
CA LEU A 27 113.80 -73.16 14.57
C LEU A 27 113.15 -74.48 14.09
N VAL A 28 113.53 -75.01 12.92
CA VAL A 28 113.15 -76.38 12.51
C VAL A 28 114.42 -77.17 12.19
N GLU A 29 114.52 -78.35 12.80
CA GLU A 29 115.66 -79.26 12.75
C GLU A 29 115.57 -80.20 11.55
N THR A 30 116.70 -80.46 10.86
CA THR A 30 116.85 -81.65 10.01
C THR A 30 118.22 -82.31 10.24
N ARG A 31 118.20 -83.60 10.55
CA ARG A 31 119.38 -84.41 10.89
C ARG A 31 119.93 -85.16 9.69
N SER A 32 121.23 -85.46 9.72
CA SER A 32 121.89 -86.58 9.04
C SER A 32 123.30 -86.75 9.62
N SER A 33 123.94 -87.90 9.79
CA SER A 33 123.61 -89.33 10.00
C SER A 33 124.84 -90.11 9.54
N SER A 34 125.41 -90.99 10.38
CA SER A 34 126.31 -92.12 10.02
C SER A 34 127.66 -91.79 9.28
N ASP A 35 128.74 -92.57 9.32
CA ASP A 35 129.04 -93.84 10.00
C ASP A 35 130.55 -93.95 10.40
N SER A 36 130.85 -95.01 11.13
CA SER A 36 132.10 -95.65 11.53
C SER A 36 133.32 -95.61 10.58
N GLU A 37 134.52 -95.70 11.17
CA GLU A 37 135.35 -96.92 11.06
C GLU A 37 136.47 -96.98 12.14
N ARG A 38 137.28 -98.05 12.10
CA ARG A 38 137.96 -98.69 13.25
C ARG A 38 139.41 -99.04 12.92
N SER A 39 140.36 -98.93 13.87
CA SER A 39 141.45 -99.93 14.08
C SER A 39 142.50 -99.56 15.16
N ASN A 40 143.13 -100.62 15.67
CA ASN A 40 144.27 -100.73 16.60
C ASN A 40 145.05 -102.00 16.12
N PRO A 41 146.17 -102.52 16.70
CA PRO A 41 147.24 -101.95 17.55
C PRO A 41 148.67 -102.28 17.00
N ALA A 42 149.77 -101.95 17.73
CA ALA A 42 151.06 -102.71 17.72
C ALA A 42 152.10 -102.24 18.78
N SER A 43 153.10 -103.10 19.08
CA SER A 43 154.36 -102.92 19.85
C SER A 43 155.34 -104.06 19.43
N PRO A 44 156.51 -104.38 20.05
CA PRO A 44 157.42 -103.73 21.05
C PRO A 44 158.93 -103.81 20.59
N ILE A 45 159.91 -104.23 21.47
CA ILE A 45 161.30 -104.73 21.18
C ILE A 45 162.36 -103.62 20.83
N HIS A 46 163.70 -103.61 21.14
CA HIS A 46 164.74 -104.34 21.96
C HIS A 46 166.08 -103.50 21.99
N VAL A 47 167.29 -103.84 22.50
CA VAL A 47 167.90 -104.52 23.71
C VAL A 47 169.46 -104.37 23.66
N ASN A 48 170.21 -104.65 24.76
CA ASN A 48 171.70 -104.68 24.94
C ASN A 48 172.48 -103.33 24.94
N GLY A 49 173.66 -103.16 25.59
CA GLY A 49 174.33 -103.93 26.66
C GLY A 49 175.54 -104.83 26.28
N ASN A 50 176.76 -104.55 26.83
CA ASN A 50 177.74 -105.53 27.37
C ASN A 50 178.98 -104.86 28.03
N GLU A 51 179.69 -105.56 28.93
CA GLU A 51 181.05 -105.23 29.43
C GLU A 51 182.17 -105.93 28.62
N GLN A 52 183.41 -105.43 28.70
CA GLN A 52 184.57 -106.33 28.80
C GLN A 52 185.80 -105.64 29.43
N THR A 53 186.45 -106.30 30.39
CA THR A 53 187.71 -105.88 31.05
C THR A 53 188.84 -106.86 30.74
N LYS A 54 190.11 -106.40 30.86
CA LYS A 54 191.27 -107.26 31.20
C LYS A 54 192.53 -106.44 31.55
N PRO A 55 193.17 -106.67 32.71
CA PRO A 55 194.40 -105.99 33.11
C PRO A 55 195.65 -106.91 33.19
N ASP A 56 196.81 -106.27 32.97
CA ASP A 56 198.07 -106.28 33.74
C ASP A 56 198.85 -107.56 34.15
N GLU A 57 200.13 -107.29 34.42
CA GLU A 57 201.20 -108.18 34.88
C GLU A 57 201.04 -108.68 36.34
N PRO A 58 201.86 -109.64 36.81
CA PRO A 58 201.52 -110.46 37.98
C PRO A 58 201.96 -109.86 39.33
N LEU A 59 201.23 -110.20 40.40
CA LEU A 59 201.69 -111.14 41.45
C LEU A 59 200.60 -111.45 42.51
N ASP A 60 200.80 -112.58 43.18
CA ASP A 60 200.13 -113.18 44.37
C ASP A 60 198.58 -113.29 44.47
N PRO A 61 198.04 -114.42 44.99
CA PRO A 61 196.63 -114.79 44.78
C PRO A 61 195.63 -114.26 45.82
N ILE A 62 196.07 -113.77 46.98
CA ILE A 62 195.19 -113.55 48.15
C ILE A 62 194.24 -112.35 47.94
N GLU A 63 194.67 -111.27 47.28
CA GLU A 63 193.82 -110.09 47.09
C GLU A 63 192.64 -110.30 46.11
N ARG A 64 192.70 -111.30 45.22
CA ARG A 64 191.66 -111.49 44.17
C ARG A 64 190.28 -111.77 44.76
N LEU A 65 190.22 -112.67 45.75
CA LEU A 65 189.00 -113.04 46.47
C LEU A 65 188.33 -111.84 47.17
N GLN A 66 189.11 -110.84 47.58
CA GLN A 66 188.58 -109.65 48.27
C GLN A 66 187.92 -108.65 47.31
N ARG A 67 188.42 -108.56 46.05
CA ARG A 67 187.82 -107.71 45.00
C ARG A 67 186.49 -108.27 44.46
N GLU A 68 186.35 -109.59 44.35
CA GLU A 68 185.11 -110.24 43.88
C GLU A 68 183.94 -110.06 44.87
N LEU A 69 184.23 -110.08 46.18
CA LEU A 69 183.26 -109.82 47.25
C LEU A 69 182.82 -108.34 47.31
N GLN A 70 183.68 -107.42 46.86
CA GLN A 70 183.36 -106.01 46.69
C GLN A 70 182.38 -105.80 45.52
N ARG A 71 182.75 -106.28 44.32
CA ARG A 71 181.94 -106.16 43.08
C ARG A 71 180.51 -106.68 43.24
N THR A 72 180.36 -107.85 43.86
CA THR A 72 179.03 -108.49 44.08
C THR A 72 178.12 -107.73 45.06
N ARG A 73 178.66 -106.85 45.92
CA ARG A 73 177.85 -105.93 46.74
C ARG A 73 177.37 -104.73 45.94
N GLU A 74 178.23 -104.15 45.12
CA GLU A 74 177.92 -102.99 44.27
C GLU A 74 176.83 -103.32 43.24
N GLU A 75 176.92 -104.49 42.60
CA GLU A 75 175.86 -105.01 41.71
C GLU A 75 174.52 -105.23 42.43
N LYS A 76 174.56 -105.71 43.69
CA LYS A 76 173.35 -105.87 44.51
C LYS A 76 172.73 -104.53 44.92
N GLU A 77 173.54 -103.50 45.17
CA GLU A 77 173.05 -102.15 45.46
C GLU A 77 172.53 -101.43 44.20
N ALA A 78 173.14 -101.65 43.04
CA ALA A 78 172.60 -101.21 41.75
C ALA A 78 171.21 -101.82 41.47
N LEU A 79 171.04 -103.14 41.66
CA LEU A 79 169.72 -103.78 41.56
C LEU A 79 168.75 -103.28 42.63
N GLY A 80 169.21 -103.07 43.87
CA GLY A 80 168.40 -102.52 44.96
C GLY A 80 167.90 -101.10 44.69
N THR A 81 168.73 -100.24 44.09
CA THR A 81 168.33 -98.87 43.69
C THR A 81 167.43 -98.88 42.45
N GLN A 82 167.64 -99.77 41.48
CA GLN A 82 166.69 -99.98 40.38
C GLN A 82 165.31 -100.43 40.89
N TYR A 83 165.26 -101.39 41.83
CA TYR A 83 164.00 -101.86 42.40
C TYR A 83 163.28 -100.75 43.19
N ARG A 84 164.00 -99.95 44.00
CA ARG A 84 163.44 -98.76 44.67
C ARG A 84 162.93 -97.72 43.67
N ASN A 85 163.65 -97.45 42.58
CA ASN A 85 163.22 -96.52 41.54
C ASN A 85 161.98 -97.01 40.79
N LEU A 86 161.86 -98.31 40.52
CA LEU A 86 160.66 -98.89 39.91
C LEU A 86 159.47 -98.79 40.87
N LEU A 87 159.66 -99.11 42.16
CA LEU A 87 158.63 -99.04 43.19
C LEU A 87 158.20 -97.59 43.46
N ALA A 88 159.13 -96.63 43.41
CA ALA A 88 158.84 -95.20 43.46
C ALA A 88 158.02 -94.75 42.23
N LYS A 89 158.42 -95.13 41.00
CA LYS A 89 157.65 -94.84 39.78
C LYS A 89 156.27 -95.48 39.79
N LEU A 90 156.12 -96.71 40.29
CA LEU A 90 154.84 -97.41 40.39
C LEU A 90 153.95 -96.79 41.47
N THR A 91 154.53 -96.34 42.60
CA THR A 91 153.82 -95.56 43.62
C THR A 91 153.38 -94.20 43.07
N GLN A 92 154.23 -93.52 42.30
CA GLN A 92 153.92 -92.24 41.66
C GLN A 92 152.89 -92.39 40.53
N MET A 93 152.88 -93.50 39.78
CA MET A 93 151.79 -93.84 38.87
C MET A 93 150.50 -94.15 39.65
N ARG A 94 150.56 -94.86 40.79
CA ARG A 94 149.38 -95.12 41.62
C ARG A 94 148.78 -93.83 42.18
N THR A 95 149.59 -92.87 42.62
CA THR A 95 149.10 -91.58 43.14
C THR A 95 148.66 -90.65 42.02
N THR A 96 149.40 -90.53 40.91
CA THR A 96 148.96 -89.68 39.78
C THR A 96 147.74 -90.23 39.05
N LEU A 97 147.65 -91.55 38.84
CA LEU A 97 146.46 -92.18 38.25
C LEU A 97 145.29 -92.22 39.24
N GLY A 98 145.54 -92.43 40.54
CA GLY A 98 144.49 -92.32 41.57
C GLY A 98 143.94 -90.90 41.68
N ASN A 99 144.80 -89.88 41.63
CA ASN A 99 144.38 -88.48 41.60
C ASN A 99 143.66 -88.13 40.30
N LYS A 100 144.10 -88.65 39.14
CA LYS A 100 143.39 -88.48 37.88
C LYS A 100 142.02 -89.14 37.90
N LEU A 101 141.91 -90.42 38.27
CA LEU A 101 140.62 -91.11 38.38
C LEU A 101 139.68 -90.43 39.37
N LYS A 102 140.20 -89.85 40.47
CA LYS A 102 139.40 -89.02 41.38
C LYS A 102 138.96 -87.70 40.74
N GLN A 103 139.86 -87.01 40.04
CA GLN A 103 139.56 -85.77 39.32
C GLN A 103 138.55 -86.01 38.18
N ASP A 104 138.71 -87.09 37.42
CA ASP A 104 137.83 -87.51 36.33
C ASP A 104 136.45 -87.93 36.86
N ALA A 105 136.40 -88.59 38.03
CA ALA A 105 135.13 -88.92 38.70
C ALA A 105 134.43 -87.67 39.27
N GLU A 106 135.15 -86.77 39.93
CA GLU A 106 134.60 -85.47 40.39
C GLU A 106 134.14 -84.59 39.21
N GLU A 107 134.82 -84.69 38.07
CA GLU A 107 134.48 -83.94 36.86
C GLU A 107 133.32 -84.58 36.08
N LEU A 108 133.18 -85.90 36.13
CA LEU A 108 131.99 -86.61 35.64
C LEU A 108 130.78 -86.27 36.52
N ASP A 109 130.93 -86.27 37.84
CA ASP A 109 129.91 -85.85 38.81
C ASP A 109 129.47 -84.38 38.57
N ARG A 110 130.40 -83.44 38.38
CA ARG A 110 130.05 -82.05 37.97
C ARG A 110 129.26 -82.00 36.65
N ARG A 111 129.61 -82.83 35.67
CA ARG A 111 128.91 -82.88 34.37
C ARG A 111 127.56 -83.55 34.50
N GLU A 112 127.42 -84.56 35.34
CA GLU A 112 126.15 -85.23 35.61
C GLU A 112 125.20 -84.29 36.38
N GLN A 113 125.69 -83.57 37.38
CA GLN A 113 124.95 -82.49 38.06
C GLN A 113 124.54 -81.36 37.10
N LEU A 114 125.42 -80.97 36.17
CA LEU A 114 125.12 -79.97 35.15
C LEU A 114 124.11 -80.48 34.11
N VAL A 115 124.17 -81.76 33.72
CA VAL A 115 123.16 -82.40 32.86
C VAL A 115 121.83 -82.49 33.59
N GLN A 116 121.80 -82.91 34.86
CA GLN A 116 120.58 -82.94 35.69
C GLN A 116 119.97 -81.53 35.84
N HIS A 117 120.79 -80.50 36.02
CA HIS A 117 120.33 -79.11 36.07
C HIS A 117 119.78 -78.64 34.73
N LEU A 118 120.45 -78.94 33.61
CA LEU A 118 119.99 -78.59 32.27
C LEU A 118 118.75 -79.40 31.84
N THR A 119 118.59 -80.65 32.25
CA THR A 119 117.37 -81.43 31.98
C THR A 119 116.21 -80.90 32.81
N ALA A 120 116.40 -80.64 34.12
CA ALA A 120 115.38 -80.00 34.94
C ALA A 120 114.97 -78.63 34.37
N GLN A 121 115.93 -77.82 33.90
CA GLN A 121 115.61 -76.56 33.21
C GLN A 121 114.89 -76.76 31.87
N ASN A 122 115.17 -77.81 31.11
CA ASN A 122 114.43 -78.11 29.88
C ASN A 122 113.01 -78.62 30.19
N ASP A 123 112.83 -79.41 31.25
CA ASP A 123 111.52 -79.91 31.67
C ASP A 123 110.66 -78.77 32.27
N ASP A 124 111.26 -77.90 33.10
CA ASP A 124 110.66 -76.64 33.56
C ASP A 124 110.25 -75.76 32.37
N LEU A 125 111.18 -75.49 31.44
CA LEU A 125 110.90 -74.68 30.24
C LEU A 125 109.80 -75.31 29.38
N ASN A 126 109.85 -76.61 29.11
CA ASN A 126 108.81 -77.33 28.37
C ASN A 126 107.46 -77.21 29.07
N SER A 127 107.41 -77.35 30.40
CA SER A 127 106.15 -77.16 31.15
C SER A 127 105.61 -75.74 30.98
N THR A 128 106.46 -74.70 31.08
CA THR A 128 106.02 -73.31 30.84
C THR A 128 105.60 -73.06 29.38
N VAL A 129 106.21 -73.75 28.42
CA VAL A 129 105.85 -73.66 27.00
C VAL A 129 104.51 -74.32 26.73
N GLU A 130 104.20 -75.47 27.33
CA GLU A 130 102.86 -76.07 27.24
C GLU A 130 101.80 -75.24 27.97
N THR A 131 102.06 -74.72 29.18
CA THR A 131 101.07 -73.83 29.84
C THR A 131 100.84 -72.55 29.05
N LEU A 132 101.89 -71.93 28.48
CA LEU A 132 101.73 -70.75 27.62
C LEU A 132 101.01 -71.06 26.30
N LYS A 133 101.10 -72.29 25.77
CA LYS A 133 100.29 -72.74 24.63
C LYS A 133 98.83 -72.94 25.04
N GLU A 134 98.56 -73.58 26.18
CA GLU A 134 97.20 -73.76 26.70
C GLU A 134 96.51 -72.43 27.00
N GLU A 135 97.22 -71.49 27.63
CA GLU A 135 96.77 -70.10 27.85
C GLU A 135 96.53 -69.36 26.53
N LEU A 136 97.43 -69.49 25.54
CA LEU A 136 97.26 -68.87 24.22
C LEU A 136 96.06 -69.44 23.47
N ILE A 137 95.83 -70.76 23.55
CA ILE A 137 94.66 -71.43 22.96
C ILE A 137 93.39 -70.92 23.65
N ALA A 138 93.33 -70.95 24.99
CA ALA A 138 92.18 -70.48 25.76
C ALA A 138 91.85 -69.01 25.48
N ALA A 139 92.86 -68.13 25.46
CA ALA A 139 92.69 -66.71 25.11
C ALA A 139 92.25 -66.52 23.65
N SER A 140 92.70 -67.37 22.71
CA SER A 140 92.24 -67.33 21.32
C SER A 140 90.78 -67.78 21.17
N GLU A 141 90.34 -68.77 21.95
CA GLU A 141 88.94 -69.19 21.99
C GLU A 141 88.05 -68.14 22.65
N GLU A 142 88.47 -67.53 23.76
CA GLU A 142 87.72 -66.44 24.40
C GLU A 142 87.63 -65.21 23.49
N SER A 143 88.70 -64.89 22.78
CA SER A 143 88.70 -63.86 21.74
C SER A 143 87.72 -64.19 20.61
N ALA A 144 87.69 -65.44 20.12
CA ALA A 144 86.75 -65.86 19.09
C ALA A 144 85.28 -65.80 19.56
N ARG A 145 84.99 -66.24 20.80
CA ARG A 145 83.66 -66.19 21.42
C ARG A 145 83.18 -64.73 21.58
N THR A 146 84.00 -63.87 22.16
CA THR A 146 83.67 -62.45 22.37
C THR A 146 83.53 -61.68 21.06
N VAL A 147 84.29 -62.02 20.00
CA VAL A 147 84.09 -61.47 18.65
C VAL A 147 82.73 -61.88 18.07
N VAL A 148 82.32 -63.14 18.22
CA VAL A 148 80.99 -63.61 17.76
C VAL A 148 79.86 -62.96 18.56
N GLU A 149 80.02 -62.78 19.87
CA GLU A 149 79.05 -62.06 20.71
C GLU A 149 78.94 -60.58 20.32
N LEU A 150 80.07 -59.89 20.07
CA LEU A 150 80.09 -58.52 19.58
C LEU A 150 79.46 -58.37 18.20
N ASP A 151 79.66 -59.34 17.29
CA ASP A 151 79.03 -59.31 15.97
C ASP A 151 77.52 -59.58 16.06
N ASN A 152 77.09 -60.56 16.87
CA ASN A 152 75.67 -60.78 17.18
C ASN A 152 75.00 -59.54 17.77
N MET A 153 75.65 -58.85 18.71
CA MET A 153 75.13 -57.61 19.30
C MET A 153 75.10 -56.44 18.31
N ARG A 154 76.09 -56.33 17.40
CA ARG A 154 76.09 -55.34 16.31
C ARG A 154 74.97 -55.62 15.29
N ASN A 155 74.83 -56.86 14.85
CA ASN A 155 73.81 -57.30 13.91
C ASN A 155 72.40 -57.08 14.50
N ARG A 156 72.22 -57.39 15.78
CA ARG A 156 70.98 -57.09 16.52
C ARG A 156 70.71 -55.59 16.60
N ALA A 157 71.66 -54.78 17.06
CA ALA A 157 71.49 -53.34 17.18
C ALA A 157 71.23 -52.67 15.82
N PHE A 158 71.85 -53.18 14.75
CA PHE A 158 71.58 -52.73 13.37
C PHE A 158 70.16 -53.10 12.91
N GLN A 159 69.69 -54.33 13.18
CA GLN A 159 68.31 -54.73 12.88
C GLN A 159 67.28 -53.92 13.68
N GLU A 160 67.50 -53.72 14.98
CA GLU A 160 66.62 -52.92 15.84
C GLU A 160 66.59 -51.46 15.36
N THR A 161 67.74 -50.86 15.02
CA THR A 161 67.83 -49.50 14.44
C THR A 161 67.11 -49.42 13.08
N ALA A 162 67.26 -50.43 12.21
CA ALA A 162 66.60 -50.46 10.91
C ALA A 162 65.07 -50.63 11.04
N GLN A 163 64.60 -51.45 11.99
CA GLN A 163 63.17 -51.60 12.29
C GLN A 163 62.58 -50.31 12.87
N GLU A 164 63.25 -49.69 13.85
CA GLU A 164 62.83 -48.37 14.36
C GLU A 164 62.81 -47.29 13.26
N SER A 165 63.79 -47.29 12.36
CA SER A 165 63.83 -46.36 11.23
C SER A 165 62.62 -46.54 10.31
N LEU A 166 62.30 -47.79 9.94
CA LEU A 166 61.14 -48.09 9.08
C LEU A 166 59.81 -47.78 9.76
N LEU A 167 59.69 -47.99 11.08
CA LEU A 167 58.51 -47.62 11.85
C LEU A 167 58.32 -46.10 11.90
N ARG A 168 59.37 -45.34 12.27
CA ARG A 168 59.33 -43.87 12.26
C ARG A 168 59.07 -43.29 10.88
N GLU A 169 59.66 -43.86 9.83
CA GLU A 169 59.44 -43.43 8.44
C GLU A 169 58.00 -43.74 7.96
N ARG A 170 57.38 -44.81 8.48
CA ARG A 170 55.96 -45.11 8.27
C ARG A 170 55.05 -44.14 9.03
N GLU A 171 55.28 -43.94 10.32
CA GLU A 171 54.53 -42.99 11.17
C GLU A 171 54.59 -41.55 10.60
N LEU A 172 55.76 -41.13 10.11
CA LEU A 172 55.95 -39.85 9.43
C LEU A 172 55.13 -39.76 8.13
N ARG A 173 55.01 -40.83 7.34
CA ARG A 173 54.13 -40.83 6.15
C ARG A 173 52.66 -40.83 6.52
N GLU A 174 52.24 -41.64 7.49
CA GLU A 174 50.85 -41.72 7.94
C GLU A 174 50.39 -40.35 8.47
N THR A 175 51.16 -39.74 9.39
CA THR A 175 50.87 -38.39 9.90
C THR A 175 50.98 -37.28 8.84
N GLN A 176 51.85 -37.40 7.83
CA GLN A 176 51.86 -36.49 6.68
C GLN A 176 50.56 -36.60 5.86
N THR A 177 50.11 -37.82 5.55
CA THR A 177 48.85 -38.02 4.80
C THR A 177 47.61 -37.56 5.58
N GLU A 178 47.59 -37.74 6.91
CA GLU A 178 46.52 -37.20 7.76
C GLU A 178 46.53 -35.66 7.77
N LEU A 179 47.71 -35.04 7.86
CA LEU A 179 47.86 -33.59 7.83
C LEU A 179 47.48 -32.98 6.46
N GLU A 180 47.76 -33.68 5.36
CA GLU A 180 47.26 -33.31 4.02
C GLU A 180 45.75 -33.48 3.91
N ARG A 181 45.18 -34.58 4.43
CA ARG A 181 43.73 -34.81 4.47
C ARG A 181 43.00 -33.70 5.26
N CYS A 182 43.51 -33.36 6.44
CA CYS A 182 42.98 -32.28 7.28
C CYS A 182 43.09 -30.89 6.62
N ARG A 183 44.12 -30.64 5.80
CA ARG A 183 44.22 -29.42 4.98
C ARG A 183 43.14 -29.38 3.90
N LEU A 184 42.97 -30.47 3.14
CA LEU A 184 41.95 -30.57 2.10
C LEU A 184 40.53 -30.45 2.68
N GLU A 185 40.28 -31.07 3.84
CA GLU A 185 39.00 -30.94 4.55
C GLU A 185 38.75 -29.50 5.01
N ARG A 186 39.75 -28.81 5.59
CA ARG A 186 39.65 -27.39 5.93
C ARG A 186 39.35 -26.53 4.69
N ASP A 187 40.07 -26.74 3.60
CA ASP A 187 39.96 -25.92 2.39
C ASP A 187 38.59 -26.11 1.70
N GLU A 188 38.03 -27.32 1.75
CA GLU A 188 36.65 -27.57 1.31
C GLU A 188 35.61 -26.94 2.25
N TRP A 189 35.80 -26.99 3.58
CA TRP A 189 34.93 -26.28 4.52
C TRP A 189 34.98 -24.76 4.35
N GLU A 190 36.16 -24.18 4.08
CA GLU A 190 36.30 -22.75 3.76
C GLU A 190 35.59 -22.41 2.43
N ARG A 191 35.75 -23.24 1.40
CA ARG A 191 35.04 -23.10 0.11
C ARG A 191 33.52 -23.16 0.29
N VAL A 192 33.01 -24.07 1.11
CA VAL A 192 31.57 -24.19 1.42
C VAL A 192 31.08 -22.98 2.22
N ALA A 193 31.82 -22.53 3.24
CA ALA A 193 31.45 -21.37 4.05
C ALA A 193 31.44 -20.06 3.23
N LEU A 194 32.39 -19.89 2.30
CA LEU A 194 32.40 -18.76 1.35
C LEU A 194 31.22 -18.84 0.37
N GLN A 195 30.90 -20.03 -0.15
CA GLN A 195 29.76 -20.22 -1.06
C GLN A 195 28.43 -19.93 -0.36
N GLU A 196 28.23 -20.43 0.86
CA GLU A 196 27.03 -20.17 1.66
C GLU A 196 26.90 -18.69 2.04
N ARG A 197 28.03 -18.03 2.35
CA ARG A 197 28.06 -16.58 2.57
C ARG A 197 27.60 -15.81 1.33
N VAL A 198 28.07 -16.18 0.14
CA VAL A 198 27.63 -15.54 -1.12
C VAL A 198 26.13 -15.75 -1.33
N TYR A 199 25.60 -16.96 -1.14
CA TYR A 199 24.15 -17.19 -1.22
C TYR A 199 23.36 -16.38 -0.19
N SER A 200 23.88 -16.20 1.03
CA SER A 200 23.26 -15.36 2.05
C SER A 200 23.30 -13.86 1.69
N GLU A 201 24.37 -13.38 1.07
CA GLU A 201 24.50 -11.98 0.62
C GLU A 201 23.61 -11.72 -0.61
N ASP A 202 23.53 -12.65 -1.57
CA ASP A 202 22.62 -12.60 -2.72
C ASP A 202 21.14 -12.66 -2.29
N ALA A 203 20.78 -13.59 -1.40
CA ALA A 203 19.41 -13.72 -0.88
C ALA A 203 18.98 -12.44 -0.14
N ARG A 204 19.88 -11.87 0.69
CA ARG A 204 19.65 -10.58 1.35
C ARG A 204 19.47 -9.45 0.34
N SER A 205 20.34 -9.35 -0.66
CA SER A 205 20.24 -8.35 -1.74
C SER A 205 18.91 -8.47 -2.50
N SER A 206 18.45 -9.70 -2.75
CA SER A 206 17.15 -9.99 -3.36
C SER A 206 15.98 -9.54 -2.47
N VAL A 207 15.99 -9.83 -1.17
CA VAL A 207 14.98 -9.37 -0.21
C VAL A 207 14.94 -7.84 -0.16
N GLU A 208 16.09 -7.18 0.04
CA GLU A 208 16.14 -5.71 0.06
C GLU A 208 15.71 -5.09 -1.29
N SER A 209 15.87 -5.79 -2.42
CA SER A 209 15.33 -5.37 -3.72
C SER A 209 13.81 -5.53 -3.79
N MET A 210 13.27 -6.66 -3.31
CA MET A 210 11.82 -6.88 -3.25
C MET A 210 11.13 -5.90 -2.31
N ASP A 211 11.70 -5.59 -1.14
CA ASP A 211 11.16 -4.61 -0.20
C ASP A 211 11.08 -3.21 -0.82
N ARG A 212 12.15 -2.74 -1.47
CA ARG A 212 12.17 -1.44 -2.19
C ARG A 212 11.09 -1.40 -3.29
N ASN A 213 10.95 -2.48 -4.06
CA ASN A 213 9.92 -2.57 -5.10
C ASN A 213 8.51 -2.58 -4.50
N LEU A 214 8.30 -3.30 -3.40
CA LEU A 214 7.01 -3.41 -2.71
C LEU A 214 6.62 -2.07 -2.06
N GLU A 215 7.59 -1.32 -1.54
CA GLU A 215 7.40 0.04 -1.00
C GLU A 215 7.02 1.04 -2.10
N LEU A 216 7.72 1.05 -3.24
CA LEU A 216 7.33 1.84 -4.43
C LEU A 216 5.92 1.48 -4.90
N GLU A 217 5.55 0.21 -4.87
CA GLU A 217 4.21 -0.30 -5.23
C GLU A 217 3.13 0.05 -4.19
N ARG A 218 3.48 0.22 -2.91
CA ARG A 218 2.59 0.81 -1.90
C ARG A 218 2.37 2.30 -2.17
N GLU A 219 3.44 3.06 -2.44
CA GLU A 219 3.31 4.49 -2.72
C GLU A 219 2.50 4.78 -3.99
N LYS A 220 2.68 4.00 -5.07
CA LYS A 220 1.88 4.14 -6.30
C LYS A 220 0.40 3.96 -6.01
N ARG A 221 0.02 2.86 -5.33
CA ARG A 221 -1.38 2.62 -4.92
C ARG A 221 -1.90 3.73 -4.02
N ALA A 222 -1.08 4.26 -3.11
CA ALA A 222 -1.49 5.38 -2.27
C ALA A 222 -1.82 6.63 -3.12
N ARG A 223 -0.97 6.99 -4.09
CA ARG A 223 -1.21 8.08 -5.06
C ARG A 223 -2.48 7.83 -5.88
N GLU A 224 -2.61 6.65 -6.49
CA GLU A 224 -3.80 6.24 -7.26
C GLU A 224 -5.09 6.33 -6.43
N THR A 225 -5.08 5.87 -5.17
CA THR A 225 -6.26 5.98 -4.28
C THR A 225 -6.60 7.42 -3.89
N ALA A 226 -5.61 8.30 -3.77
CA ALA A 226 -5.81 9.73 -3.50
C ALA A 226 -6.35 10.48 -4.73
N GLU A 227 -5.82 10.18 -5.92
CA GLU A 227 -6.33 10.71 -7.19
C GLU A 227 -7.78 10.27 -7.43
N LEU A 228 -8.08 8.99 -7.24
CA LEU A 228 -9.43 8.44 -7.35
C LEU A 228 -10.39 9.03 -6.31
N ALA A 229 -9.93 9.32 -5.08
CA ALA A 229 -10.72 10.03 -4.08
C ALA A 229 -11.04 11.47 -4.51
N LEU A 230 -10.08 12.21 -5.07
CA LEU A 230 -10.29 13.55 -5.63
C LEU A 230 -11.21 13.54 -6.86
N GLU A 231 -11.17 12.49 -7.69
CA GLU A 231 -12.11 12.33 -8.81
C GLU A 231 -13.54 12.02 -8.34
N ARG A 232 -13.70 11.21 -7.28
CA ARG A 232 -15.01 11.03 -6.62
C ARG A 232 -15.53 12.34 -6.06
N GLU A 233 -14.72 13.08 -5.31
CA GLU A 233 -15.10 14.38 -4.75
C GLU A 233 -15.52 15.37 -5.85
N ARG A 234 -14.82 15.40 -7.00
CA ARG A 234 -15.23 16.20 -8.17
C ARG A 234 -16.57 15.72 -8.76
N GLY A 235 -16.79 14.41 -8.81
CA GLY A 235 -18.05 13.81 -9.26
C GLY A 235 -19.23 14.16 -8.35
N ASP A 236 -19.05 14.01 -7.04
CA ASP A 236 -20.06 14.32 -6.01
C ASP A 236 -20.40 15.81 -6.01
N ASN A 237 -19.40 16.70 -6.12
CA ASN A 237 -19.60 18.14 -6.26
C ASN A 237 -20.36 18.49 -7.56
N LEU A 238 -20.01 17.88 -8.69
CA LEU A 238 -20.73 18.08 -9.96
C LEU A 238 -22.18 17.57 -9.87
N GLN A 239 -22.41 16.43 -9.22
CA GLN A 239 -23.75 15.89 -8.98
C GLN A 239 -24.58 16.84 -8.10
N SER A 240 -24.00 17.42 -7.04
CA SER A 240 -24.70 18.42 -6.21
C SER A 240 -25.09 19.64 -7.03
N VAL A 241 -24.15 20.23 -7.79
CA VAL A 241 -24.42 21.40 -8.63
C VAL A 241 -25.47 21.11 -9.71
N LEU A 242 -25.48 19.91 -10.28
CA LEU A 242 -26.52 19.48 -11.23
C LEU A 242 -27.88 19.28 -10.55
N GLN A 243 -27.91 18.74 -9.33
CA GLN A 243 -29.13 18.58 -8.53
C GLN A 243 -29.71 19.95 -8.12
N ASP A 244 -28.87 20.89 -7.68
CA ASP A 244 -29.27 22.26 -7.35
C ASP A 244 -29.79 23.01 -8.59
N PHE A 245 -29.13 22.86 -9.74
CA PHE A 245 -29.60 23.43 -11.01
C PHE A 245 -30.94 22.81 -11.47
N GLN A 246 -31.12 21.51 -11.32
CA GLN A 246 -32.39 20.83 -11.61
C GLN A 246 -33.50 21.32 -10.68
N ALA A 247 -33.25 21.40 -9.36
CA ALA A 247 -34.21 21.91 -8.39
C ALA A 247 -34.60 23.38 -8.67
N ALA A 248 -33.62 24.23 -9.00
CA ALA A 248 -33.86 25.61 -9.40
C ALA A 248 -34.70 25.71 -10.68
N LYS A 249 -34.39 24.92 -11.72
CA LYS A 249 -35.15 24.90 -12.97
C LYS A 249 -36.55 24.31 -12.82
N GLU A 250 -36.73 23.32 -11.95
CA GLU A 250 -38.05 22.77 -11.63
C GLU A 250 -38.88 23.77 -10.80
N HIS A 251 -38.25 24.60 -9.95
CA HIS A 251 -38.91 25.70 -9.25
C HIS A 251 -39.33 26.81 -10.23
N GLU A 252 -38.43 27.26 -11.10
CA GLU A 252 -38.69 28.25 -12.17
C GLU A 252 -39.83 27.80 -13.08
N LEU A 253 -39.84 26.53 -13.51
CA LEU A 253 -40.91 25.96 -14.33
C LEU A 253 -42.24 25.91 -13.56
N ARG A 254 -42.25 25.47 -12.29
CA ARG A 254 -43.47 25.49 -11.44
C ARG A 254 -44.01 26.90 -11.22
N GLN A 255 -43.13 27.90 -11.12
CA GLN A 255 -43.55 29.30 -11.01
C GLN A 255 -44.17 29.78 -12.32
N ALA A 256 -43.50 29.58 -13.45
CA ALA A 256 -44.03 29.96 -14.76
C ALA A 256 -45.38 29.30 -15.07
N VAL A 257 -45.55 28.02 -14.71
CA VAL A 257 -46.86 27.32 -14.83
C VAL A 257 -47.93 28.01 -13.98
N LYS A 258 -47.67 28.32 -12.70
CA LYS A 258 -48.63 29.04 -11.84
C LYS A 258 -48.95 30.45 -12.37
N ASP A 259 -47.96 31.15 -12.90
CA ASP A 259 -48.14 32.49 -13.47
C ASP A 259 -49.01 32.43 -14.74
N TYR A 260 -48.86 31.40 -15.57
CA TYR A 260 -49.74 31.14 -16.72
C TYR A 260 -51.13 30.64 -16.31
N GLU A 261 -51.26 29.80 -15.29
CA GLU A 261 -52.56 29.39 -14.72
C GLU A 261 -53.32 30.60 -14.16
N SER A 262 -52.63 31.49 -13.44
CA SER A 262 -53.19 32.75 -12.93
C SER A 262 -53.66 33.68 -14.07
N GLN A 263 -52.83 33.86 -15.11
CA GLN A 263 -53.22 34.61 -16.31
C GLN A 263 -54.43 33.97 -17.02
N LEU A 264 -54.46 32.65 -17.17
CA LEU A 264 -55.57 31.92 -17.78
C LEU A 264 -56.88 32.09 -16.99
N LEU A 265 -56.82 32.05 -15.66
CA LEU A 265 -57.96 32.31 -14.79
C LEU A 265 -58.45 33.77 -14.90
N GLN A 266 -57.55 34.76 -14.91
CA GLN A 266 -57.90 36.18 -15.09
C GLN A 266 -58.53 36.45 -16.47
N VAL A 267 -57.99 35.85 -17.54
CA VAL A 267 -58.56 35.93 -18.89
C VAL A 267 -59.91 35.22 -18.96
N THR A 268 -60.07 34.08 -18.28
CA THR A 268 -61.35 33.35 -18.23
C THR A 268 -62.42 34.12 -17.45
N GLN A 269 -62.06 34.72 -16.30
CA GLN A 269 -62.95 35.56 -15.51
C GLN A 269 -63.38 36.81 -16.29
N SER A 270 -62.44 37.57 -16.85
CA SER A 270 -62.76 38.76 -17.63
C SER A 270 -63.59 38.43 -18.87
N LEU A 271 -63.32 37.30 -19.54
CA LEU A 271 -64.17 36.78 -20.63
C LEU A 271 -65.59 36.40 -20.16
N ALA A 272 -65.74 35.83 -18.96
CA ALA A 272 -67.05 35.57 -18.37
C ALA A 272 -67.80 36.88 -18.01
N GLU A 273 -67.10 37.88 -17.48
CA GLU A 273 -67.65 39.21 -17.24
C GLU A 273 -68.06 39.92 -18.54
N TYR A 274 -67.24 39.89 -19.59
CA TYR A 274 -67.60 40.45 -20.89
C TYR A 274 -68.81 39.74 -21.51
N LYS A 275 -68.90 38.41 -21.39
CA LYS A 275 -70.11 37.66 -21.80
C LYS A 275 -71.34 38.04 -20.99
N HIS A 276 -71.22 38.19 -19.67
CA HIS A 276 -72.35 38.62 -18.84
C HIS A 276 -72.79 40.05 -19.18
N ARG A 277 -71.85 40.98 -19.35
CA ARG A 277 -72.14 42.37 -19.78
C ARG A 277 -72.79 42.41 -21.17
N ALA A 278 -72.36 41.55 -22.10
CA ALA A 278 -72.97 41.41 -23.42
C ALA A 278 -74.41 40.89 -23.33
N LEU A 279 -74.66 39.80 -22.60
CA LEU A 279 -76.01 39.26 -22.40
C LEU A 279 -76.96 40.25 -21.70
N THR A 280 -76.47 40.99 -20.70
CA THR A 280 -77.26 42.05 -20.04
C THR A 280 -77.53 43.23 -20.98
N ALA A 281 -76.60 43.56 -21.89
CA ALA A 281 -76.84 44.56 -22.92
C ALA A 281 -77.85 44.07 -23.97
N GLU A 282 -77.75 42.82 -24.42
CA GLU A 282 -78.66 42.16 -25.37
C GLU A 282 -80.10 42.09 -24.80
N THR A 283 -80.28 41.62 -23.56
CA THR A 283 -81.60 41.62 -22.90
C THR A 283 -82.15 43.03 -22.71
N SER A 284 -81.34 44.02 -22.32
CA SER A 284 -81.79 45.42 -22.25
C SER A 284 -82.16 46.02 -23.62
N LEU A 285 -81.54 45.52 -24.71
CA LEU A 285 -81.87 45.90 -26.08
C LEU A 285 -83.19 45.25 -26.53
N GLU A 286 -83.45 43.99 -26.17
CA GLU A 286 -84.73 43.31 -26.39
C GLU A 286 -85.87 43.98 -25.61
N GLU A 287 -85.64 44.34 -24.33
CA GLU A 287 -86.56 45.14 -23.53
C GLU A 287 -86.81 46.53 -24.15
N SER A 288 -85.77 47.20 -24.64
CA SER A 288 -85.90 48.48 -25.33
C SER A 288 -86.67 48.36 -26.66
N GLN A 289 -86.40 47.31 -27.44
CA GLN A 289 -87.07 47.02 -28.71
C GLN A 289 -88.55 46.66 -28.51
N THR A 290 -88.87 45.85 -27.50
CA THR A 290 -90.27 45.51 -27.16
C THR A 290 -91.02 46.73 -26.65
N ASN A 291 -90.43 47.53 -25.75
CA ASN A 291 -91.03 48.81 -25.31
C ASN A 291 -91.20 49.81 -26.47
N ASN A 292 -90.27 49.86 -27.42
CA ASN A 292 -90.40 50.66 -28.65
C ASN A 292 -91.57 50.17 -29.51
N SER A 293 -91.68 48.86 -29.76
CA SER A 293 -92.81 48.29 -30.53
C SER A 293 -94.18 48.59 -29.89
N ARG A 294 -94.28 48.45 -28.56
CA ARG A 294 -95.45 48.84 -27.78
C ARG A 294 -95.75 50.34 -27.83
N THR A 295 -94.71 51.18 -27.86
CA THR A 295 -94.85 52.64 -28.04
C THR A 295 -95.39 52.97 -29.43
N GLN A 296 -94.93 52.28 -30.48
CA GLN A 296 -95.47 52.44 -31.84
C GLN A 296 -96.92 51.96 -31.97
N GLU A 297 -97.33 50.94 -31.22
CA GLU A 297 -98.72 50.48 -31.12
C GLU A 297 -99.60 51.51 -30.41
N LEU A 298 -99.18 52.02 -29.26
CA LEU A 298 -99.87 53.10 -28.55
C LEU A 298 -99.93 54.38 -29.39
N GLU A 299 -98.90 54.70 -30.17
CA GLU A 299 -98.93 55.79 -31.15
C GLU A 299 -99.98 55.56 -32.25
N ARG A 300 -100.10 54.33 -32.78
CA ARG A 300 -101.13 53.97 -33.76
C ARG A 300 -102.52 54.11 -33.15
N GLU A 301 -102.76 53.55 -31.97
CA GLU A 301 -104.01 53.73 -31.23
C GLU A 301 -104.34 55.21 -30.98
N VAL A 302 -103.36 56.03 -30.57
CA VAL A 302 -103.58 57.47 -30.33
C VAL A 302 -103.91 58.21 -31.62
N LYS A 303 -103.29 57.85 -32.75
CA LYS A 303 -103.61 58.42 -34.07
C LYS A 303 -105.03 58.02 -34.50
N GLU A 304 -105.41 56.75 -34.36
CA GLU A 304 -106.77 56.25 -34.63
C GLU A 304 -107.84 56.90 -33.73
N LYS A 305 -107.58 56.96 -32.42
CA LYS A 305 -108.45 57.64 -31.45
C LYS A 305 -108.56 59.15 -31.74
N THR A 306 -107.50 59.78 -32.23
CA THR A 306 -107.53 61.20 -32.67
C THR A 306 -108.38 61.37 -33.94
N VAL A 307 -108.27 60.47 -34.92
CA VAL A 307 -109.13 60.45 -36.11
C VAL A 307 -110.59 60.24 -35.72
N LEU A 308 -110.88 59.30 -34.81
CA LEU A 308 -112.22 59.06 -34.29
C LEU A 308 -112.78 60.28 -33.53
N VAL A 309 -111.98 60.92 -32.67
CA VAL A 309 -112.35 62.17 -31.98
C VAL A 309 -112.64 63.29 -32.98
N ASN A 310 -111.86 63.43 -34.04
CA ASN A 310 -112.10 64.44 -35.07
C ASN A 310 -113.36 64.12 -35.90
N LYS A 311 -113.63 62.84 -36.20
CA LYS A 311 -114.89 62.39 -36.81
C LYS A 311 -116.10 62.70 -35.91
N LEU A 312 -116.05 62.31 -34.63
CA LEU A 312 -117.12 62.57 -33.66
C LEU A 312 -117.33 64.07 -33.42
N ARG A 313 -116.27 64.89 -33.46
CA ARG A 313 -116.36 66.36 -33.44
C ARG A 313 -117.07 66.90 -34.69
N HIS A 314 -116.75 66.38 -35.87
CA HIS A 314 -117.42 66.79 -37.10
C HIS A 314 -118.90 66.37 -37.12
N GLU A 315 -119.21 65.15 -36.69
CA GLU A 315 -120.59 64.67 -36.50
C GLU A 315 -121.35 65.51 -35.46
N ALA A 316 -120.72 65.89 -34.34
CA ALA A 316 -121.32 66.81 -33.37
C ALA A 316 -121.56 68.22 -33.94
N VAL A 317 -120.69 68.72 -34.82
CA VAL A 317 -120.91 69.98 -35.55
C VAL A 317 -122.07 69.86 -36.53
N ILE A 318 -122.17 68.76 -37.30
CA ILE A 318 -123.28 68.48 -38.21
C ILE A 318 -124.61 68.35 -37.43
N ILE A 319 -124.61 67.67 -36.28
CA ILE A 319 -125.80 67.56 -35.42
C ILE A 319 -126.21 68.93 -34.87
N ASN A 320 -125.25 69.79 -34.51
CA ASN A 320 -125.54 71.16 -34.09
C ASN A 320 -126.07 72.03 -35.25
N GLU A 321 -125.57 71.82 -36.48
CA GLU A 321 -126.11 72.46 -37.69
C GLU A 321 -127.54 71.98 -37.99
N HIS A 322 -127.81 70.66 -37.92
CA HIS A 322 -129.15 70.09 -38.03
C HIS A 322 -130.11 70.62 -36.95
N LEU A 323 -129.63 70.78 -35.70
CA LEU A 323 -130.39 71.39 -34.60
C LEU A 323 -130.73 72.85 -34.91
N MET A 324 -129.73 73.63 -35.33
CA MET A 324 -129.90 75.04 -35.70
C MET A 324 -130.85 75.22 -36.89
N GLU A 325 -130.77 74.34 -37.89
CA GLU A 325 -131.66 74.33 -39.06
C GLU A 325 -133.09 73.90 -38.69
N ALA A 326 -133.26 72.93 -37.79
CA ALA A 326 -134.57 72.56 -37.23
C ALA A 326 -135.19 73.71 -36.41
N LEU A 327 -134.42 74.38 -35.57
CA LEU A 327 -134.85 75.58 -34.83
C LEU A 327 -135.20 76.75 -35.77
N ARG A 328 -134.45 76.91 -36.86
CA ARG A 328 -134.71 77.93 -37.90
C ARG A 328 -136.01 77.65 -38.66
N ARG A 329 -136.31 76.39 -38.97
CA ARG A 329 -137.58 75.96 -39.57
C ARG A 329 -138.75 76.16 -38.60
N LEU A 330 -138.61 75.75 -37.33
CA LEU A 330 -139.62 75.96 -36.30
C LEU A 330 -139.97 77.44 -36.14
N ARG A 331 -138.96 78.31 -36.07
CA ARG A 331 -139.14 79.77 -35.97
C ARG A 331 -139.82 80.40 -37.19
N LYS A 332 -139.75 79.77 -38.38
CA LYS A 332 -140.40 80.24 -39.61
C LYS A 332 -141.88 79.85 -39.70
N ASN A 333 -142.32 78.83 -38.97
CA ASN A 333 -143.70 78.33 -39.00
C ASN A 333 -144.58 78.89 -37.87
N SER A 334 -144.07 79.83 -37.05
CA SER A 334 -144.73 80.32 -35.83
C SER A 334 -145.35 81.72 -35.96
N SER A 335 -145.33 82.35 -37.14
CA SER A 335 -145.73 83.75 -37.34
C SER A 335 -147.19 83.98 -37.74
N ASP A 336 -147.94 82.91 -38.06
CA ASP A 336 -149.27 83.00 -38.67
C ASP A 336 -150.40 82.65 -37.70
N THR A 337 -150.58 83.47 -36.67
CA THR A 337 -151.82 83.51 -35.86
C THR A 337 -152.96 84.17 -36.64
N ASN A 338 -153.31 83.59 -37.79
CA ASN A 338 -154.43 84.02 -38.63
C ASN A 338 -155.76 83.70 -37.96
N VAL A 339 -156.26 84.63 -37.14
CA VAL A 339 -157.65 84.62 -36.67
C VAL A 339 -158.56 84.66 -37.91
N ASP A 340 -159.40 83.63 -38.10
CA ASP A 340 -160.19 83.51 -39.32
C ASP A 340 -161.14 84.70 -39.49
N ARG A 341 -160.80 85.54 -40.46
CA ARG A 341 -161.50 86.79 -40.79
C ARG A 341 -162.96 86.52 -41.19
N ARG A 342 -163.27 85.34 -41.73
CA ARG A 342 -164.65 84.92 -42.04
C ARG A 342 -165.43 84.61 -40.76
N LEU A 343 -164.85 83.85 -39.84
CA LEU A 343 -165.48 83.50 -38.57
C LEU A 343 -165.84 84.75 -37.75
N VAL A 344 -164.89 85.66 -37.55
CA VAL A 344 -165.10 86.92 -36.82
C VAL A 344 -166.19 87.78 -37.48
N THR A 345 -166.15 87.90 -38.81
CA THR A 345 -167.14 88.67 -39.57
C THR A 345 -168.56 88.09 -39.43
N ASN A 346 -168.70 86.76 -39.45
CA ASN A 346 -170.01 86.11 -39.38
C ASN A 346 -170.65 86.21 -37.98
N VAL A 347 -169.84 86.13 -36.91
CA VAL A 347 -170.33 86.37 -35.53
C VAL A 347 -170.68 87.85 -35.32
N LEU A 348 -169.91 88.78 -35.89
CA LEU A 348 -170.22 90.22 -35.83
C LEU A 348 -171.53 90.58 -36.56
N LEU A 349 -171.77 89.99 -37.74
CA LEU A 349 -173.03 90.14 -38.47
C LEU A 349 -174.22 89.55 -37.69
N SER A 350 -174.06 88.35 -37.14
CA SER A 350 -175.09 87.70 -36.31
C SER A 350 -175.42 88.51 -35.06
N PHE A 351 -174.42 89.14 -34.43
CA PHE A 351 -174.60 90.08 -33.33
C PHE A 351 -175.38 91.34 -33.76
N LEU A 352 -175.17 91.88 -34.97
CA LEU A 352 -175.90 93.06 -35.44
C LEU A 352 -177.35 92.76 -35.82
N THR A 353 -177.64 91.62 -36.45
CA THR A 353 -179.00 91.25 -36.89
C THR A 353 -179.91 90.73 -35.78
N THR A 354 -179.34 90.26 -34.66
CA THR A 354 -180.12 89.71 -33.53
C THR A 354 -180.86 90.82 -32.76
N PRO A 355 -182.18 90.73 -32.55
CA PRO A 355 -182.97 91.79 -31.92
C PRO A 355 -182.55 92.07 -30.47
N ARG A 356 -182.80 93.30 -30.01
CA ARG A 356 -182.18 93.92 -28.81
C ARG A 356 -182.61 93.33 -27.45
N ALA A 357 -183.32 92.21 -27.44
CA ALA A 357 -183.85 91.53 -26.25
C ALA A 357 -183.54 90.00 -26.21
N ASP A 358 -182.81 89.44 -27.18
CA ASP A 358 -182.45 88.01 -27.19
C ASP A 358 -181.19 87.75 -26.33
N PRO A 359 -181.24 86.84 -25.34
CA PRO A 359 -180.08 86.51 -24.49
C PRO A 359 -178.87 85.96 -25.26
N LYS A 360 -179.06 85.34 -26.45
CA LYS A 360 -177.96 84.83 -27.30
C LYS A 360 -176.95 85.91 -27.70
N ARG A 361 -177.36 87.18 -27.63
CA ARG A 361 -176.49 88.33 -27.89
C ARG A 361 -175.29 88.41 -26.94
N PHE A 362 -175.44 87.96 -25.69
CA PHE A 362 -174.32 87.86 -24.73
C PHE A 362 -173.40 86.67 -25.01
N GLU A 363 -173.94 85.52 -25.43
CA GLU A 363 -173.14 84.35 -25.81
C GLU A 363 -172.24 84.67 -27.01
N MET A 364 -172.77 85.35 -28.03
CA MET A 364 -172.00 85.80 -29.20
C MET A 364 -170.89 86.80 -28.85
N LEU A 365 -171.12 87.71 -27.88
CA LEU A 365 -170.05 88.60 -27.37
C LEU A 365 -169.00 87.84 -26.57
N THR A 366 -169.40 86.85 -25.75
CA THR A 366 -168.48 86.01 -25.01
C THR A 366 -167.58 85.20 -25.95
N LEU A 367 -168.16 84.59 -26.98
CA LEU A 367 -167.42 83.89 -28.04
C LEU A 367 -166.47 84.83 -28.81
N LEU A 368 -166.92 86.04 -29.18
CA LEU A 368 -166.03 87.05 -29.78
C LEU A 368 -164.86 87.40 -28.86
N SER A 369 -165.09 87.60 -27.56
CA SER A 369 -164.03 87.92 -26.61
C SER A 369 -162.99 86.80 -26.47
N SER A 370 -163.41 85.53 -26.57
CA SER A 370 -162.53 84.37 -26.54
C SER A 370 -161.80 84.11 -27.86
N ILE A 371 -162.40 84.46 -29.00
CA ILE A 371 -161.81 84.27 -30.34
C ILE A 371 -160.80 85.38 -30.66
N LEU A 372 -161.06 86.61 -30.22
CA LEU A 372 -160.18 87.76 -30.42
C LEU A 372 -159.18 88.00 -29.27
N SER A 373 -159.19 87.15 -28.23
CA SER A 373 -158.36 87.28 -27.03
C SER A 373 -158.45 88.66 -26.36
N TRP A 374 -159.67 89.19 -26.20
CA TRP A 374 -159.89 90.51 -25.59
C TRP A 374 -159.32 90.56 -24.17
N SER A 375 -158.56 91.62 -23.88
CA SER A 375 -158.12 91.95 -22.53
C SER A 375 -159.32 92.29 -21.63
N ASP A 376 -159.15 92.16 -20.31
CA ASP A 376 -160.26 92.39 -19.37
C ASP A 376 -160.82 93.83 -19.43
N ILE A 377 -159.99 94.81 -19.85
CA ILE A 377 -160.39 96.20 -20.10
C ILE A 377 -161.35 96.31 -21.30
N GLU A 378 -161.12 95.51 -22.35
CA GLU A 378 -161.98 95.45 -23.53
C GLU A 378 -163.28 94.68 -23.22
N ARG A 379 -163.18 93.63 -22.39
CA ARG A 379 -164.33 92.86 -21.88
C ARG A 379 -165.22 93.71 -20.96
N GLU A 380 -164.65 94.57 -20.12
CA GLU A 380 -165.40 95.55 -19.33
C GLU A 380 -166.10 96.60 -20.23
N LYS A 381 -165.39 97.17 -21.23
CA LYS A 381 -166.01 98.08 -22.23
C LYS A 381 -167.13 97.45 -23.05
N ALA A 382 -167.06 96.14 -23.32
CA ALA A 382 -168.12 95.39 -24.00
C ALA A 382 -169.32 95.06 -23.08
N GLY A 383 -169.27 95.41 -21.79
CA GLY A 383 -170.30 95.09 -20.80
C GLY A 383 -170.28 93.63 -20.31
N LEU A 384 -169.17 92.92 -20.52
CA LEU A 384 -169.04 91.49 -20.27
C LEU A 384 -168.46 91.14 -18.88
N GLN A 385 -167.94 92.12 -18.14
CA GLN A 385 -167.35 91.92 -16.81
C GLN A 385 -167.40 93.20 -15.95
N ARG A 386 -167.09 93.06 -14.65
CA ARG A 386 -167.01 94.14 -13.67
C ARG A 386 -165.74 93.96 -12.81
N SER A 387 -164.96 95.02 -12.64
CA SER A 387 -163.57 95.05 -12.12
C SER A 387 -163.28 94.41 -10.74
N HIS A 388 -162.10 93.76 -10.62
CA HIS A 388 -161.12 93.95 -9.52
C HIS A 388 -159.68 93.55 -9.95
N GLN A 389 -158.63 94.08 -9.27
CA GLN A 389 -157.21 94.02 -9.70
C GLN A 389 -156.23 93.08 -8.90
N PRO A 390 -154.95 92.87 -9.37
CA PRO A 390 -153.98 91.83 -8.92
C PRO A 390 -152.53 92.32 -8.56
N THR A 391 -151.57 91.37 -8.31
CA THR A 391 -150.06 91.47 -8.31
C THR A 391 -149.45 90.03 -8.42
N VAL A 392 -148.26 89.62 -8.93
CA VAL A 392 -147.09 90.11 -9.73
C VAL A 392 -146.05 91.07 -9.08
N THR A 393 -144.69 91.00 -9.28
CA THR A 393 -143.80 90.22 -10.22
C THR A 393 -142.27 90.15 -9.84
N SER A 394 -141.53 89.16 -10.39
CA SER A 394 -140.15 89.23 -11.01
C SER A 394 -138.78 88.92 -10.29
N PRO A 395 -137.68 88.59 -11.05
CA PRO A 395 -136.36 88.05 -10.56
C PRO A 395 -135.07 88.78 -11.06
N SER A 396 -133.84 88.32 -10.69
CA SER A 396 -132.62 88.36 -11.56
C SER A 396 -131.37 87.55 -11.06
N SER A 397 -130.38 87.41 -11.95
CA SER A 397 -129.19 86.53 -12.06
C SER A 397 -127.94 86.71 -11.16
N SER A 398 -127.24 85.58 -10.91
CA SER A 398 -125.78 85.27 -11.02
C SER A 398 -124.64 86.23 -10.57
N PHE A 399 -123.58 85.72 -9.90
CA PHE A 399 -122.14 85.74 -10.34
C PHE A 399 -121.09 85.23 -9.30
N TRP A 400 -120.07 84.46 -9.75
CA TRP A 400 -118.73 84.20 -9.12
C TRP A 400 -118.66 83.58 -7.67
N ARG A 401 -117.53 83.09 -7.09
CA ARG A 401 -116.27 82.40 -7.53
C ARG A 401 -115.42 81.89 -6.32
N ARG A 402 -115.25 80.56 -6.12
CA ARG A 402 -114.16 79.87 -5.33
C ARG A 402 -114.08 80.23 -3.81
N THR A 403 -113.41 79.55 -2.86
CA THR A 403 -112.54 78.34 -2.77
C THR A 403 -112.86 77.48 -1.52
N SER A 404 -112.43 76.19 -1.52
CA SER A 404 -111.81 75.42 -0.41
C SER A 404 -112.49 75.16 0.97
N THR A 405 -112.58 73.86 1.30
CA THR A 405 -112.25 73.17 2.59
C THR A 405 -113.07 73.39 3.89
N SER A 406 -114.03 72.49 4.15
CA SER A 406 -114.10 71.53 5.30
C SER A 406 -115.28 70.56 4.99
N ASP A 407 -115.12 69.23 4.99
CA ASP A 407 -114.97 68.28 6.12
C ASP A 407 -116.25 68.18 6.98
N GLY A 408 -116.97 67.04 7.09
CA GLY A 408 -116.86 65.69 6.49
C GLY A 408 -118.23 64.97 6.64
N PRO A 409 -118.35 63.66 6.96
CA PRO A 409 -117.53 62.49 6.61
C PRO A 409 -118.37 61.34 5.95
N GLY A 410 -117.77 60.34 5.30
CA GLY A 410 -118.55 59.21 4.74
C GLY A 410 -117.81 58.02 4.11
N LYS A 411 -117.74 56.90 4.85
CA LYS A 411 -117.44 55.48 4.49
C LYS A 411 -117.04 55.09 3.04
N GLY A 412 -115.96 54.29 2.96
CA GLY A 412 -115.54 53.49 1.79
C GLY A 412 -114.00 53.42 1.72
N ALA A 413 -113.33 52.56 2.49
CA ALA A 413 -113.19 51.09 2.37
C ALA A 413 -112.12 50.66 1.33
N ASP A 414 -111.25 49.74 1.78
CA ASP A 414 -110.21 48.97 1.09
C ASP A 414 -108.88 49.61 0.61
N LEU A 415 -107.81 49.07 1.23
CA LEU A 415 -106.52 48.63 0.67
C LEU A 415 -105.29 49.55 0.52
N GLN A 416 -104.17 49.00 1.02
CA GLN A 416 -102.75 49.18 0.64
C GLN A 416 -102.04 50.53 0.86
N LYS A 417 -101.35 50.66 2.02
CA LYS A 417 -100.04 51.33 2.07
C LYS A 417 -99.14 50.87 3.24
N THR A 418 -98.05 50.19 2.89
CA THR A 418 -96.73 50.08 3.56
C THR A 418 -96.65 50.06 5.10
N ASP A 419 -96.20 48.92 5.64
CA ASP A 419 -95.61 48.78 6.99
C ASP A 419 -94.26 48.04 6.88
N GLU A 420 -93.34 48.59 6.09
CA GLU A 420 -92.09 47.93 5.68
C GLU A 420 -90.84 48.57 6.31
N THR A 421 -90.98 49.76 6.90
CA THR A 421 -89.87 50.58 7.38
C THR A 421 -89.27 50.12 8.72
N GLU A 422 -89.98 49.31 9.51
CA GLU A 422 -89.43 48.74 10.76
C GLU A 422 -88.58 47.48 10.54
N SER A 423 -88.69 46.82 9.37
CA SER A 423 -87.92 45.60 9.10
C SER A 423 -86.45 45.86 8.77
N PHE A 424 -86.15 46.96 8.06
CA PHE A 424 -84.80 47.23 7.56
C PHE A 424 -83.85 47.74 8.65
N SER A 425 -84.34 48.62 9.53
CA SER A 425 -83.59 49.10 10.69
C SER A 425 -83.25 47.98 11.67
N ARG A 426 -84.16 47.03 11.86
CA ARG A 426 -83.98 45.88 12.76
C ARG A 426 -82.90 44.92 12.25
N LEU A 427 -82.93 44.53 10.97
CA LEU A 427 -81.87 43.71 10.38
C LEU A 427 -80.51 44.43 10.34
N TRP A 428 -80.47 45.76 10.17
CA TRP A 428 -79.19 46.49 10.14
C TRP A 428 -78.57 46.61 11.54
N VAL A 429 -79.40 46.75 12.59
CA VAL A 429 -78.96 46.67 14.00
C VAL A 429 -78.52 45.25 14.36
N GLU A 430 -79.22 44.22 13.88
CA GLU A 430 -78.83 42.81 14.07
C GLU A 430 -77.48 42.51 13.39
N PHE A 431 -77.29 42.95 12.15
CA PHE A 431 -76.01 42.83 11.43
C PHE A 431 -74.86 43.48 12.22
N LEU A 432 -75.01 44.74 12.64
CA LEU A 432 -74.00 45.46 13.43
C LEU A 432 -73.68 44.77 14.76
N LEU A 433 -74.67 44.18 15.44
CA LEU A 433 -74.45 43.41 16.66
C LEU A 433 -73.71 42.09 16.39
N THR A 434 -74.02 41.39 15.29
CA THR A 434 -73.31 40.16 14.92
C THR A 434 -71.87 40.39 14.46
N GLU A 435 -71.61 41.45 13.68
CA GLU A 435 -70.26 41.76 13.19
C GLU A 435 -69.36 42.32 14.31
N ALA A 436 -69.90 43.18 15.19
CA ALA A 436 -69.17 43.66 16.37
C ALA A 436 -68.87 42.54 17.38
N ALA A 437 -69.72 41.52 17.48
CA ALA A 437 -69.49 40.36 18.35
C ALA A 437 -68.51 39.32 17.77
N ALA A 438 -68.21 39.37 16.46
CA ALA A 438 -67.29 38.45 15.80
C ALA A 438 -65.80 38.85 15.92
N GLY A 439 -65.51 40.04 16.46
CA GLY A 439 -64.16 40.62 16.47
C GLY A 439 -63.27 40.27 17.67
N GLU A 440 -63.79 39.67 18.75
CA GLU A 440 -63.04 39.57 20.01
C GLU A 440 -63.22 38.24 20.77
N SER A 441 -62.09 37.68 21.25
CA SER A 441 -61.92 36.36 21.92
C SER A 441 -62.17 35.13 21.01
N HIS A 442 -61.38 34.04 21.07
CA HIS A 442 -60.86 33.37 22.27
C HIS A 442 -59.34 33.09 22.27
N SER A 443 -58.82 32.71 23.44
CA SER A 443 -57.39 32.48 23.69
C SER A 443 -57.12 31.23 24.55
N ALA A 444 -55.86 30.79 24.52
CA ALA A 444 -55.09 30.14 25.61
C ALA A 444 -55.18 28.61 25.89
N ALA A 445 -53.97 28.00 25.90
CA ALA A 445 -53.46 26.92 26.78
C ALA A 445 -54.03 25.47 26.60
N THR A 446 -53.35 24.37 26.99
CA THR A 446 -52.20 24.12 27.91
C THR A 446 -51.17 23.06 27.38
N SER A 447 -50.06 22.86 28.12
CA SER A 447 -48.87 22.03 27.78
C SER A 447 -48.94 20.53 28.22
N PRO A 448 -47.96 19.64 27.88
CA PRO A 448 -46.65 19.56 28.58
C PRO A 448 -45.41 19.35 27.63
N THR A 449 -44.33 18.66 28.09
CA THR A 449 -42.92 19.03 27.78
C THR A 449 -41.92 17.90 27.42
N ARG A 450 -40.68 18.29 27.04
CA ARG A 450 -39.39 17.55 26.81
C ARG A 450 -39.14 17.04 25.36
N THR A 451 -37.91 17.08 24.78
CA THR A 451 -36.55 17.49 25.26
C THR A 451 -35.59 17.87 24.11
N ASN A 452 -34.46 18.51 24.46
CA ASN A 452 -33.13 18.59 23.77
C ASN A 452 -32.78 19.71 22.75
N ASN A 453 -31.74 20.47 23.13
CA ASN A 453 -30.51 20.84 22.40
C ASN A 453 -30.49 21.87 21.23
N SER A 454 -30.09 23.10 21.61
CA SER A 454 -28.93 23.86 21.11
C SER A 454 -28.85 24.35 19.65
N LEU A 455 -29.11 25.66 19.47
CA LEU A 455 -28.41 26.55 18.54
C LEU A 455 -28.21 27.94 19.20
N PRO A 456 -27.07 28.63 18.99
CA PRO A 456 -26.84 30.02 19.43
C PRO A 456 -27.28 31.05 18.37
N GLY A 457 -27.35 32.32 18.75
CA GLY A 457 -27.91 33.41 17.92
C GLY A 457 -26.94 34.26 17.12
N SER A 458 -27.53 35.08 16.24
CA SER A 458 -26.96 36.28 15.58
C SER A 458 -27.05 37.51 16.55
N PRO A 459 -26.62 38.76 16.23
CA PRO A 459 -26.07 39.28 14.95
C PRO A 459 -24.92 40.34 15.01
N THR A 460 -24.46 40.76 13.82
CA THR A 460 -23.97 42.13 13.42
C THR A 460 -22.61 42.73 13.86
N LEU A 461 -22.08 43.55 12.92
CA LEU A 461 -21.29 44.82 13.03
C LEU A 461 -19.73 44.86 12.96
N ASN A 462 -19.28 45.60 11.93
CA ASN A 462 -18.09 46.46 11.72
C ASN A 462 -16.82 46.38 12.62
N GLY A 463 -15.64 46.42 11.97
CA GLY A 463 -14.38 46.87 12.60
C GLY A 463 -13.10 46.77 11.72
N PHE A 464 -12.58 47.91 11.25
CA PHE A 464 -11.18 48.11 10.78
C PHE A 464 -10.31 48.60 11.98
N PRO A 465 -8.95 48.75 11.92
CA PRO A 465 -8.06 48.81 10.73
C PRO A 465 -6.69 48.06 10.82
N SER A 466 -5.88 48.19 9.75
CA SER A 466 -4.41 47.99 9.70
C SER A 466 -3.89 46.53 9.78
N SER A 467 -2.76 46.14 9.14
CA SER A 467 -1.70 46.90 8.45
C SER A 467 -0.99 46.09 7.33
N SER A 468 -0.08 46.78 6.60
CA SER A 468 1.11 46.24 5.90
C SER A 468 0.95 45.54 4.53
N MET A 469 1.59 46.14 3.52
CA MET A 469 2.08 45.49 2.28
C MET A 469 3.62 45.62 2.22
N LEU A 470 4.31 44.74 1.48
CA LEU A 470 5.23 45.07 0.36
C LEU A 470 6.28 43.97 0.03
N SER A 471 6.35 43.62 -1.26
CA SER A 471 7.54 43.32 -2.10
C SER A 471 8.64 42.30 -1.70
N PRO A 472 9.08 41.48 -2.68
CA PRO A 472 10.48 41.13 -2.91
C PRO A 472 11.12 41.98 -4.05
N PRO A 473 12.46 42.04 -4.17
CA PRO A 473 13.16 43.10 -4.92
C PRO A 473 13.57 42.77 -6.36
N THR A 474 13.91 43.81 -7.12
CA THR A 474 14.51 43.75 -8.46
C THR A 474 16.05 43.77 -8.41
N HIS A 475 16.70 43.03 -9.31
CA HIS A 475 18.04 43.39 -9.81
C HIS A 475 18.08 43.14 -11.33
N GLY A 476 18.53 44.14 -12.09
CA GLY A 476 18.61 44.06 -13.55
C GLY A 476 20.05 43.94 -14.05
N SER A 477 20.21 43.30 -15.21
CA SER A 477 21.34 43.53 -16.11
C SER A 477 20.89 43.41 -17.56
N GLN A 478 21.60 44.08 -18.46
CA GLN A 478 21.14 44.33 -19.83
C GLN A 478 21.63 43.26 -20.82
N ARG A 479 20.78 42.92 -21.80
CA ARG A 479 21.12 42.95 -23.24
C ARG A 479 19.85 42.89 -24.10
N ARG A 480 19.85 43.65 -25.20
CA ARG A 480 18.89 43.51 -26.32
C ARG A 480 19.51 42.62 -27.38
N LEU A 481 18.71 41.83 -28.11
CA LEU A 481 18.33 42.14 -29.50
C LEU A 481 17.44 41.03 -30.12
N SER A 482 16.33 41.47 -30.73
CA SER A 482 15.72 41.07 -32.00
C SER A 482 15.65 39.61 -32.52
N SER A 483 14.49 39.33 -33.13
CA SER A 483 14.32 38.65 -34.45
C SER A 483 13.89 37.16 -34.49
N PHE A 484 12.63 36.95 -34.93
CA PHE A 484 12.09 35.90 -35.80
C PHE A 484 12.64 34.45 -35.81
N GLY A 485 11.73 33.46 -35.82
CA GLY A 485 11.89 32.32 -36.75
C GLY A 485 11.46 30.90 -36.32
N SER A 486 10.17 30.59 -36.43
CA SER A 486 9.64 29.27 -36.89
C SER A 486 9.83 27.96 -36.08
N ALA A 487 9.04 26.96 -36.53
CA ALA A 487 9.23 25.51 -36.39
C ALA A 487 8.78 24.76 -35.11
N ALA A 488 7.53 24.27 -35.17
CA ALA A 488 7.12 22.88 -34.92
C ALA A 488 7.48 22.17 -33.59
N MET A 489 6.50 22.09 -32.69
CA MET A 489 6.37 21.00 -31.70
C MET A 489 5.71 19.77 -32.35
N ALA A 490 6.38 18.62 -32.35
CA ALA A 490 5.77 17.33 -32.71
C ALA A 490 6.59 16.12 -32.21
N SER A 491 6.25 15.54 -31.04
CA SER A 491 6.67 14.18 -30.68
C SER A 491 5.80 13.57 -29.57
N SER A 492 4.95 12.61 -29.94
CA SER A 492 4.19 11.65 -29.09
C SER A 492 3.22 10.84 -29.97
N PRO A 493 2.79 9.61 -29.60
CA PRO A 493 3.37 8.67 -28.63
C PRO A 493 3.41 7.21 -29.20
N ASN A 494 3.30 6.21 -28.31
CA ASN A 494 2.94 4.80 -28.53
C ASN A 494 4.01 3.76 -28.91
N LEU A 495 4.62 3.20 -27.86
CA LEU A 495 4.38 1.81 -27.42
C LEU A 495 3.79 0.81 -28.44
N SER A 496 4.50 -0.30 -28.64
CA SER A 496 3.88 -1.64 -28.64
C SER A 496 4.86 -2.66 -28.03
N LEU A 497 4.33 -3.63 -27.29
CA LEU A 497 5.10 -4.62 -26.52
C LEU A 497 4.47 -6.01 -26.74
N ALA A 498 5.18 -6.95 -27.35
CA ALA A 498 4.71 -8.33 -27.53
C ALA A 498 5.87 -9.33 -27.73
N ASN A 499 5.68 -10.53 -27.17
CA ASN A 499 6.46 -11.78 -27.31
C ASN A 499 7.98 -11.71 -27.07
N MET A 500 8.53 -12.29 -26.00
CA MET A 500 8.51 -13.69 -25.54
C MET A 500 9.26 -14.67 -26.44
N SER A 501 10.43 -15.12 -25.94
CA SER A 501 11.15 -16.33 -26.39
C SER A 501 10.36 -17.60 -26.02
N PRO A 502 10.60 -18.74 -26.70
CA PRO A 502 11.65 -19.65 -26.19
C PRO A 502 12.38 -20.49 -27.26
N SER A 503 13.57 -21.02 -26.93
CA SER A 503 13.86 -22.48 -26.91
C SER A 503 15.31 -22.77 -26.45
N ARG A 504 15.65 -24.04 -26.27
CA ARG A 504 16.95 -24.56 -25.80
C ARG A 504 17.78 -25.17 -26.94
N LYS A 505 19.06 -25.43 -26.60
CA LYS A 505 19.86 -26.65 -26.96
C LYS A 505 20.75 -26.56 -28.21
N GLY A 506 22.02 -26.26 -27.97
CA GLY A 506 23.17 -26.50 -28.86
C GLY A 506 24.43 -26.73 -27.99
N LYS A 507 25.39 -27.55 -28.44
CA LYS A 507 26.54 -27.97 -27.63
C LYS A 507 27.71 -28.38 -28.52
N GLU A 508 28.82 -27.65 -28.49
CA GLU A 508 30.12 -28.19 -28.92
C GLU A 508 31.31 -27.42 -28.29
N ARG A 509 32.50 -28.05 -28.34
CA ARG A 509 33.80 -27.48 -27.91
C ARG A 509 34.65 -27.22 -29.15
N VAL A 510 35.42 -26.12 -29.16
CA VAL A 510 36.76 -26.06 -29.77
C VAL A 510 37.66 -25.23 -28.83
N ILE A 511 38.99 -25.45 -28.88
CA ILE A 511 40.01 -24.79 -28.06
C ILE A 511 41.06 -24.14 -28.99
N SER A 512 41.36 -22.86 -28.75
CA SER A 512 42.58 -22.13 -29.16
C SER A 512 42.50 -20.74 -28.46
N GLU A 513 43.34 -20.32 -27.51
CA GLU A 513 44.83 -20.27 -27.44
C GLU A 513 45.41 -19.03 -28.17
N SER A 514 46.31 -18.28 -27.48
CA SER A 514 46.99 -17.02 -27.89
C SER A 514 46.09 -15.84 -28.30
N ASP A 515 46.22 -14.62 -27.77
CA ASP A 515 47.44 -13.81 -27.74
C ASP A 515 47.48 -12.72 -26.64
N THR A 516 48.70 -12.28 -26.33
CA THR A 516 49.15 -11.06 -25.59
C THR A 516 48.40 -10.60 -24.33
#